data_AF-A0A7S0DZJ4-F1
#
_entry.id   AF-A0A7S0DZJ4-F1
#
_cell.length_a   1.000
_cell.length_b   1.000
_cell.length_c   1.000
_cell.angle_alpha   90.00
_cell.angle_beta   90.00
_cell.angle_gamma   90.00
#
_symmetry.space_group_name_H-M   'P 1'
#
loop_
_entity.id
_entity.type
_entity.pdbx_description
1 polymer ?
#
loop_
_entity_poly.entity_id
_entity_poly.type
_entity_poly.pdbx_seq_one_letter_code
_entity_poly.pdbx_strand_id
1 'polypeptide(L)'
;REPLAAHTMPPPPLGAPAAASAEPTAATAASASSGSSGLGLGLGGFNPLATLEGNPYFSAGFGLAIMGTGLALMRGAGKTAVTMAKRHLLITLEVTSKDRAYPWVLQWLTEQAQHTSLGQHLSVQTVVKKLANGRTTTLFEFLPSTGTHIVQYNGRLVMVDRVR
;
A
#
# COMPACT_ATOMS: atom_id res chain seq x y z
N ARG A 1 75.57 -23.11 -21.55
CA ARG A 1 75.37 -23.28 -20.10
C ARG A 1 73.87 -23.23 -19.86
N GLU A 2 73.37 -24.23 -19.14
CA GLU A 2 72.00 -24.74 -19.06
C GLU A 2 70.89 -23.74 -18.64
N PRO A 3 69.63 -23.99 -19.03
CA PRO A 3 68.44 -23.33 -18.49
C PRO A 3 67.90 -24.07 -17.26
N LEU A 4 67.72 -23.39 -16.12
CA LEU A 4 67.32 -24.02 -14.86
C LEU A 4 66.00 -23.46 -14.28
N ALA A 5 65.01 -24.35 -14.31
CA ALA A 5 63.92 -24.59 -13.36
C ALA A 5 62.79 -23.56 -13.18
N ALA A 6 61.64 -23.97 -13.73
CA ALA A 6 60.31 -23.66 -13.26
C ALA A 6 60.13 -23.94 -11.76
N HIS A 7 59.41 -23.06 -11.06
CA HIS A 7 58.89 -23.33 -9.72
C HIS A 7 57.38 -23.09 -9.70
N THR A 8 56.66 -24.20 -9.91
CA THR A 8 55.23 -24.37 -9.61
C THR A 8 55.07 -24.45 -8.09
N MET A 9 54.17 -23.66 -7.51
CA MET A 9 53.71 -23.79 -6.12
C MET A 9 52.18 -24.04 -6.11
N PRO A 10 51.65 -24.65 -5.02
CA PRO A 10 50.67 -25.73 -5.10
C PRO A 10 49.22 -25.30 -4.77
N PRO A 11 48.22 -26.16 -4.99
CA PRO A 11 46.81 -25.86 -4.71
C PRO A 11 46.49 -25.90 -3.21
N PRO A 12 45.50 -25.11 -2.72
CA PRO A 12 45.01 -25.18 -1.36
C PRO A 12 44.07 -26.41 -1.13
N PRO A 13 44.00 -26.94 0.10
CA PRO A 13 43.59 -28.31 0.41
C PRO A 13 42.08 -28.54 0.59
N LEU A 14 41.64 -29.74 0.19
CA LEU A 14 40.42 -30.40 0.65
C LEU A 14 40.61 -30.93 2.09
N GLY A 15 39.68 -30.63 3.01
CA GLY A 15 39.39 -31.52 4.15
C GLY A 15 39.15 -30.91 5.54
N ALA A 16 37.86 -30.87 5.94
CA ALA A 16 37.27 -31.03 7.29
C ALA A 16 37.45 -29.91 8.36
N PRO A 17 36.60 -29.81 9.42
CA PRO A 17 35.55 -30.72 9.90
C PRO A 17 34.16 -30.09 10.24
N ALA A 18 33.18 -30.99 10.42
CA ALA A 18 31.98 -30.95 11.26
C ALA A 18 31.62 -29.65 12.02
N ALA A 19 30.40 -29.15 11.79
CA ALA A 19 29.60 -28.46 12.79
C ALA A 19 28.09 -28.51 12.45
N ALA A 20 27.30 -29.02 13.41
CA ALA A 20 25.88 -28.73 13.68
C ALA A 20 24.88 -28.93 12.52
N SER A 21 24.15 -30.04 12.43
CA SER A 21 23.01 -30.39 13.30
C SER A 21 22.33 -29.16 13.92
N ALA A 22 21.39 -28.58 13.19
CA ALA A 22 20.35 -27.73 13.75
C ALA A 22 19.00 -28.22 13.21
N GLU A 23 18.28 -28.93 14.08
CA GLU A 23 16.87 -29.28 13.96
C GLU A 23 16.02 -28.04 13.63
N PRO A 24 15.02 -28.13 12.74
CA PRO A 24 13.89 -27.21 12.78
C PRO A 24 12.98 -27.68 13.92
N THR A 25 13.18 -27.13 15.12
CA THR A 25 12.25 -27.31 16.23
C THR A 25 10.89 -26.76 15.83
N ALA A 26 9.90 -27.62 15.98
CA ALA A 26 8.52 -27.43 15.58
C ALA A 26 7.96 -26.11 16.11
N ALA A 27 7.55 -25.22 15.19
CA ALA A 27 6.62 -24.16 15.50
C ALA A 27 5.36 -24.81 16.07
N THR A 28 5.12 -24.54 17.35
CA THR A 28 3.91 -24.94 18.08
C THR A 28 2.71 -24.30 17.39
N ALA A 29 2.06 -25.06 16.50
CA ALA A 29 0.78 -24.70 15.94
C ALA A 29 -0.26 -24.85 17.04
N ALA A 30 -0.83 -23.71 17.46
CA ALA A 30 -1.90 -23.65 18.44
C ALA A 30 -3.03 -24.60 18.04
N SER A 31 -3.30 -25.58 18.90
CA SER A 31 -4.41 -26.51 18.82
C SER A 31 -5.73 -25.77 19.10
N ALA A 32 -6.28 -25.11 18.07
CA ALA A 32 -7.68 -24.73 18.07
C ALA A 32 -8.53 -26.00 17.82
N SER A 33 -8.88 -26.68 18.91
CA SER A 33 -9.91 -27.72 18.88
C SER A 33 -11.27 -27.05 18.78
N SER A 34 -11.82 -26.97 17.57
CA SER A 34 -13.25 -26.70 17.37
C SER A 34 -13.90 -27.94 16.78
N GLY A 35 -14.53 -28.73 17.65
CA GLY A 35 -15.44 -29.78 17.24
C GLY A 35 -16.58 -29.16 16.44
N SER A 36 -16.59 -29.40 15.13
CA SER A 36 -17.73 -29.08 14.26
C SER A 36 -18.76 -30.20 14.38
N SER A 37 -19.69 -30.05 15.32
CA SER A 37 -20.90 -30.86 15.38
C SER A 37 -21.65 -30.76 14.06
N GLY A 38 -21.87 -31.91 13.42
CA GLY A 38 -22.15 -32.05 11.99
C GLY A 38 -23.48 -31.47 11.50
N LEU A 39 -23.43 -30.91 10.29
CA LEU A 39 -24.57 -30.73 9.39
C LEU A 39 -24.65 -31.96 8.48
N GLY A 40 -25.39 -32.98 8.92
CA GLY A 40 -25.63 -34.21 8.16
C GLY A 40 -26.71 -34.00 7.09
N LEU A 41 -26.30 -33.80 5.84
CA LEU A 41 -27.16 -33.98 4.66
C LEU A 41 -26.97 -35.40 4.14
N GLY A 42 -27.92 -36.27 4.48
CA GLY A 42 -27.88 -37.69 4.14
C GLY A 42 -28.20 -37.96 2.67
N LEU A 43 -27.21 -38.47 1.93
CA LEU A 43 -27.36 -39.31 0.74
C LEU A 43 -26.22 -40.35 0.78
N GLY A 44 -26.59 -41.63 0.78
CA GLY A 44 -25.68 -42.74 1.10
C GLY A 44 -24.48 -42.89 0.17
N GLY A 45 -23.36 -43.34 0.73
CA GLY A 45 -22.29 -44.02 0.01
C GLY A 45 -20.89 -43.39 0.05
N PHE A 46 -20.76 -42.11 0.38
CA PHE A 46 -19.45 -41.48 0.57
C PHE A 46 -19.54 -40.45 1.70
N ASN A 47 -18.98 -40.78 2.87
CA ASN A 47 -18.84 -39.86 3.99
C ASN A 47 -17.42 -39.29 3.97
N PRO A 48 -17.12 -38.24 3.17
CA PRO A 48 -15.77 -37.68 3.10
C PRO A 48 -15.27 -37.24 4.48
N LEU A 49 -16.18 -36.84 5.37
CA LEU A 49 -15.87 -36.46 6.74
C LEU A 49 -15.25 -37.61 7.56
N ALA A 50 -15.73 -38.85 7.40
CA ALA A 50 -15.22 -40.02 8.10
C ALA A 50 -13.85 -40.48 7.55
N THR A 51 -13.60 -40.30 6.25
CA THR A 51 -12.30 -40.58 5.61
C THR A 51 -11.26 -39.48 5.87
N LEU A 52 -11.67 -38.24 6.16
CA LEU A 52 -10.78 -37.14 6.58
C LEU A 52 -10.40 -37.21 8.08
N GLU A 53 -11.28 -37.70 8.94
CA GLU A 53 -11.05 -37.77 10.39
C GLU A 53 -10.00 -38.83 10.79
N GLY A 54 -9.91 -39.92 10.03
CA GLY A 54 -8.97 -41.02 10.29
C GLY A 54 -7.56 -40.81 9.75
N ASN A 55 -7.24 -39.68 9.08
CA ASN A 55 -5.94 -39.51 8.42
C ASN A 55 -5.27 -38.14 8.72
N PRO A 56 -4.18 -38.15 9.52
CA PRO A 56 -3.51 -36.93 9.97
C PRO A 56 -2.81 -36.13 8.85
N TYR A 57 -2.63 -36.69 7.66
CA TYR A 57 -2.08 -35.96 6.51
C TYR A 57 -3.11 -35.00 5.88
N PHE A 58 -4.40 -35.28 6.02
CA PHE A 58 -5.46 -34.45 5.45
C PHE A 58 -5.90 -33.30 6.38
N SER A 59 -5.67 -33.41 7.70
CA SER A 59 -5.95 -32.33 8.66
C SER A 59 -5.05 -31.09 8.45
N ALA A 60 -3.79 -31.29 8.05
CA ALA A 60 -2.87 -30.20 7.71
C ALA A 60 -3.34 -29.39 6.49
N GLY A 61 -3.93 -30.08 5.49
CA GLY A 61 -4.50 -29.44 4.30
C GLY A 61 -5.76 -28.61 4.61
N PHE A 62 -6.58 -29.03 5.57
CA PHE A 62 -7.76 -28.29 6.02
C PHE A 62 -7.40 -26.96 6.68
N GLY A 63 -6.33 -26.94 7.50
CA GLY A 63 -5.83 -25.71 8.11
C GLY A 63 -5.37 -24.69 7.06
N LEU A 64 -4.62 -25.14 6.04
CA LEU A 64 -4.23 -24.30 4.92
C LEU A 64 -5.43 -23.86 4.07
N ALA A 65 -6.42 -24.72 3.86
CA ALA A 65 -7.64 -24.38 3.13
C ALA A 65 -8.43 -23.27 3.84
N ILE A 66 -8.66 -23.38 5.15
CA ILE A 66 -9.31 -22.33 5.95
C ILE A 66 -8.48 -21.04 5.93
N MET A 67 -7.16 -21.14 6.14
CA MET A 67 -6.27 -19.97 6.11
C MET A 67 -6.32 -19.26 4.76
N GLY A 68 -6.29 -20.02 3.67
CA GLY A 68 -6.35 -19.52 2.30
C GLY A 68 -7.70 -18.86 1.99
N THR A 69 -8.81 -19.53 2.32
CA THR A 69 -10.16 -18.95 2.16
C THR A 69 -10.34 -17.71 3.04
N GLY A 70 -9.86 -17.73 4.27
CA GLY A 70 -9.88 -16.59 5.19
C GLY A 70 -9.11 -15.40 4.65
N LEU A 71 -7.88 -15.61 4.15
CA LEU A 71 -7.08 -14.55 3.54
C LEU A 71 -7.72 -14.01 2.25
N ALA A 72 -8.31 -14.89 1.43
CA ALA A 72 -9.02 -14.50 0.22
C ALA A 72 -10.23 -13.62 0.53
N LEU A 73 -11.03 -14.01 1.53
CA LEU A 73 -12.17 -13.23 2.01
C LEU A 73 -11.72 -11.90 2.63
N MET A 74 -10.66 -11.90 3.45
CA MET A 74 -10.11 -10.68 4.05
C MET A 74 -9.65 -9.69 2.97
N ARG A 75 -8.98 -10.17 1.92
CA ARG A 75 -8.55 -9.33 0.79
C ARG A 75 -9.74 -8.78 0.01
N GLY A 76 -10.78 -9.58 -0.20
CA GLY A 76 -12.02 -9.14 -0.85
C GLY A 76 -12.77 -8.09 -0.02
N ALA A 77 -12.98 -8.38 1.27
CA ALA A 77 -13.65 -7.50 2.22
C ALA A 77 -12.90 -6.17 2.39
N GLY A 78 -11.57 -6.20 2.48
CA GLY A 78 -10.75 -5.00 2.60
C GLY A 78 -10.92 -4.03 1.42
N LYS A 79 -10.99 -4.55 0.19
CA LYS A 79 -11.25 -3.71 -1.00
C LYS A 79 -12.63 -3.06 -0.94
N THR A 80 -13.65 -3.82 -0.58
CA THR A 80 -15.02 -3.31 -0.45
C THR A 80 -15.12 -2.30 0.69
N ALA A 81 -14.45 -2.54 1.81
CA ALA A 81 -14.40 -1.65 2.96
C ALA A 81 -13.79 -0.30 2.61
N VAL A 82 -12.69 -0.26 1.85
CA VAL A 82 -12.08 1.00 1.39
C VAL A 82 -13.05 1.77 0.48
N THR A 83 -13.75 1.10 -0.43
CA THR A 83 -14.74 1.77 -1.29
C THR A 83 -15.93 2.30 -0.49
N MET A 84 -16.42 1.55 0.49
CA MET A 84 -17.51 2.00 1.38
C MET A 84 -17.06 3.18 2.23
N ALA A 85 -15.84 3.15 2.77
CA ALA A 85 -15.26 4.27 3.50
C ALA A 85 -15.20 5.53 2.61
N LYS A 86 -14.76 5.41 1.35
CA LYS A 86 -14.76 6.55 0.42
C LYS A 86 -16.15 7.13 0.13
N ARG A 87 -17.20 6.30 0.17
CA ARG A 87 -18.59 6.73 -0.11
C ARG A 87 -19.28 7.36 1.10
N HIS A 88 -18.96 6.89 2.32
CA HIS A 88 -19.69 7.28 3.52
C HIS A 88 -18.89 8.16 4.49
N LEU A 89 -17.56 8.18 4.40
CA LEU A 89 -16.70 8.95 5.32
C LEU A 89 -16.05 10.16 4.65
N LEU A 90 -16.21 10.33 3.34
CA LEU A 90 -15.69 11.49 2.61
C LEU A 90 -16.85 12.35 2.13
N ILE A 91 -16.67 13.66 2.26
CA ILE A 91 -17.56 14.67 1.71
C ILE A 91 -16.81 15.34 0.56
N THR A 92 -17.45 15.41 -0.60
CA THR A 92 -16.93 16.13 -1.75
C THR A 92 -17.57 17.51 -1.81
N LEU A 93 -16.73 18.54 -1.89
CA LEU A 93 -17.17 19.91 -2.12
C LEU A 93 -16.68 20.34 -3.51
N GLU A 94 -17.61 20.65 -4.39
CA GLU A 94 -17.30 21.19 -5.72
C GLU A 94 -17.46 22.72 -5.71
N VAL A 95 -16.40 23.44 -6.08
CA VAL A 95 -16.42 24.90 -6.22
C VAL A 95 -16.26 25.23 -7.70
N THR A 96 -17.32 25.73 -8.33
CA THR A 96 -17.28 26.06 -9.76
C THR A 96 -16.39 27.28 -10.04
N SER A 97 -15.78 27.33 -11.22
CA SER A 97 -14.94 28.48 -11.65
C SER A 97 -15.73 29.79 -11.83
N LYS A 98 -17.05 29.71 -11.95
CA LYS A 98 -17.96 30.87 -12.06
C LYS A 98 -18.36 31.43 -10.69
N ASP A 99 -18.10 30.69 -9.61
CA ASP A 99 -18.38 31.15 -8.26
C ASP A 99 -17.42 32.28 -7.87
N ARG A 100 -17.92 33.30 -7.16
CA ARG A 100 -17.11 34.39 -6.62
C ARG A 100 -16.12 33.92 -5.57
N ALA A 101 -16.38 32.79 -4.91
CA ALA A 101 -15.49 32.23 -3.90
C ALA A 101 -14.25 31.54 -4.48
N TYR A 102 -14.24 31.21 -5.77
CA TYR A 102 -13.13 30.50 -6.43
C TYR A 102 -11.73 31.12 -6.19
N PRO A 103 -11.51 32.43 -6.42
CA PRO A 103 -10.19 33.05 -6.17
C PRO A 103 -9.77 32.96 -4.70
N TRP A 104 -10.70 33.10 -3.74
CA TRP A 104 -10.38 33.03 -2.31
C TRP A 104 -9.94 31.62 -1.90
N VAL A 105 -10.61 30.59 -2.41
CA VAL A 105 -10.22 29.19 -2.16
C VAL A 105 -8.82 28.91 -2.71
N LEU A 106 -8.51 29.43 -3.89
CA LEU A 106 -7.21 29.23 -4.54
C LEU A 106 -6.07 29.88 -3.76
N GLN A 107 -6.30 31.11 -3.27
CA GLN A 107 -5.35 31.82 -2.41
C GLN A 107 -5.16 31.08 -1.08
N TRP A 108 -6.24 30.63 -0.44
CA TRP A 108 -6.18 29.84 0.78
C TRP A 108 -5.41 28.52 0.61
N LEU A 109 -5.60 27.84 -0.53
CA LEU A 109 -4.84 26.62 -0.86
C LEU A 109 -3.34 26.89 -0.98
N THR A 110 -2.95 28.02 -1.59
CA THR A 110 -1.54 28.42 -1.67
C THR A 110 -0.94 28.66 -0.28
N GLU A 111 -1.67 29.34 0.62
CA GLU A 111 -1.23 29.54 2.01
C GLU A 111 -1.08 28.20 2.75
N GLN A 112 -2.06 27.31 2.62
CA GLN A 112 -2.01 26.00 3.29
C GLN A 112 -0.92 25.08 2.74
N ALA A 113 -0.63 25.17 1.44
CA ALA A 113 0.44 24.40 0.79
C ALA A 113 1.82 24.80 1.32
N GLN A 114 2.04 26.09 1.63
CA GLN A 114 3.28 26.57 2.24
C GLN A 114 3.50 25.95 3.63
N HIS A 115 2.42 25.80 4.41
CA HIS A 115 2.49 25.18 5.75
C HIS A 115 2.66 23.67 5.72
N THR A 116 2.13 22.99 4.70
CA THR A 116 2.08 21.52 4.66
C THR A 116 3.24 20.90 3.85
N SER A 117 3.97 21.68 3.03
CA SER A 117 5.08 21.21 2.17
C SER A 117 4.74 20.07 1.18
N LEU A 118 3.45 19.68 1.07
CA LEU A 118 2.97 18.59 0.21
C LEU A 118 2.49 19.07 -1.18
N GLY A 119 2.54 20.37 -1.47
CA GLY A 119 2.19 20.92 -2.77
C GLY A 119 3.35 20.81 -3.75
N GLN A 120 3.35 19.79 -4.62
CA GLN A 120 4.46 19.55 -5.56
C GLN A 120 4.29 20.26 -6.91
N HIS A 121 3.05 20.55 -7.35
CA HIS A 121 2.80 21.16 -8.67
C HIS A 121 2.13 22.53 -8.56
N LEU A 122 2.80 23.56 -9.09
CA LEU A 122 2.35 24.95 -9.05
C LEU A 122 2.25 25.51 -10.48
N SER A 123 1.25 26.37 -10.68
CA SER A 123 1.06 27.19 -11.88
C SER A 123 1.30 28.65 -11.51
N VAL A 124 1.82 29.43 -12.46
CA VAL A 124 2.10 30.85 -12.27
C VAL A 124 0.99 31.67 -12.91
N GLN A 125 0.43 32.58 -12.14
CA GLN A 125 -0.41 33.66 -12.64
C GLN A 125 0.38 34.97 -12.63
N THR A 126 0.55 35.54 -13.82
CA THR A 126 1.24 36.82 -13.99
C THR A 126 0.21 37.94 -14.08
N VAL A 127 0.19 38.83 -13.08
CA VAL A 127 -0.67 40.02 -13.07
C VAL A 127 0.14 41.22 -13.52
N VAL A 128 -0.14 41.72 -14.73
CA VAL A 128 0.52 42.90 -15.29
C VAL A 128 -0.36 44.12 -15.03
N LYS A 129 0.04 44.98 -14.08
CA LYS A 129 -0.61 46.28 -13.82
C LYS A 129 0.12 47.36 -14.60
N LYS A 130 -0.52 47.88 -15.65
CA LYS A 130 -0.07 49.07 -16.36
C LYS A 130 -0.61 50.30 -15.63
N LEU A 131 0.29 51.11 -15.08
CA LEU A 131 -0.07 52.32 -14.37
C LEU A 131 -0.18 53.48 -15.37
N ALA A 132 -1.04 54.47 -15.09
CA ALA A 132 -1.34 55.58 -16.01
C ALA A 132 -0.11 56.43 -16.40
N ASN A 133 0.97 56.34 -15.62
CA ASN A 133 2.26 56.99 -15.88
C ASN A 133 3.18 56.19 -16.84
N GLY A 134 2.68 55.14 -17.49
CA GLY A 134 3.46 54.30 -18.41
C GLY A 134 4.33 53.24 -17.72
N ARG A 135 4.39 53.21 -16.38
CA ARG A 135 5.11 52.17 -15.64
C ARG A 135 4.32 50.87 -15.64
N THR A 136 4.99 49.77 -15.98
CA THR A 136 4.41 48.42 -15.92
C THR A 136 4.94 47.70 -14.69
N THR A 137 4.05 47.30 -13.78
CA THR A 137 4.38 46.46 -12.63
C THR A 137 3.86 45.05 -12.87
N THR A 138 4.76 44.07 -12.84
CA THR A 138 4.43 42.65 -13.01
C THR A 138 4.49 41.95 -11.66
N LEU A 139 3.40 41.30 -11.25
CA LEU A 139 3.33 40.47 -10.05
C LEU A 139 3.19 39.01 -10.47
N PHE A 140 3.90 38.12 -9.78
CA PHE A 140 3.82 36.68 -9.99
C PHE A 140 3.17 36.04 -8.76
N GLU A 141 2.04 35.39 -8.98
CA GLU A 141 1.34 34.62 -7.95
C GLU A 141 1.43 33.14 -8.30
N PHE A 142 1.75 32.31 -7.32
CA PHE A 142 1.80 30.86 -7.48
C PHE A 142 0.48 30.27 -6.99
N LEU A 143 -0.16 29.46 -7.84
CA LEU A 143 -1.41 28.77 -7.53
C LEU A 143 -1.24 27.27 -7.77
N PRO A 144 -2.05 26.41 -7.14
CA PRO A 144 -1.98 24.97 -7.38
C PRO A 144 -2.21 24.67 -8.86
N SER A 145 -1.36 23.86 -9.50
CA SER A 145 -1.59 23.47 -10.90
C SER A 145 -2.83 22.57 -11.02
N THR A 146 -3.24 22.26 -12.25
CA THR A 146 -4.25 21.22 -12.49
C THR A 146 -3.74 19.86 -12.00
N GLY A 147 -4.63 19.05 -11.43
CA GLY A 147 -4.32 17.75 -10.83
C GLY A 147 -4.76 17.64 -9.37
N THR A 148 -4.37 16.53 -8.75
CA THR A 148 -4.73 16.19 -7.37
C THR A 148 -3.66 16.64 -6.39
N HIS A 149 -4.08 17.37 -5.36
CA HIS A 149 -3.24 17.90 -4.29
C HIS A 149 -3.77 17.45 -2.93
N ILE A 150 -2.88 17.25 -1.97
CA ILE A 150 -3.24 16.91 -0.59
C ILE A 150 -2.73 18.01 0.33
N VAL A 151 -3.65 18.60 1.10
CA VAL A 151 -3.33 19.63 2.10
C VAL A 151 -3.80 19.17 3.47
N GLN A 152 -3.09 19.59 4.52
CA GLN A 152 -3.51 19.35 5.90
C GLN A 152 -4.02 20.64 6.49
N TYR A 153 -5.24 20.62 7.01
CA TYR A 153 -5.84 21.75 7.71
C TYR A 153 -6.40 21.29 9.06
N ASN A 154 -5.92 21.89 10.15
CA ASN A 154 -6.35 21.59 11.51
C ASN A 154 -6.37 20.09 11.85
N GLY A 155 -5.31 19.36 11.47
CA GLY A 155 -5.18 17.91 11.68
C GLY A 155 -6.03 17.03 10.76
N ARG A 156 -6.70 17.60 9.75
CA ARG A 156 -7.50 16.86 8.75
C ARG A 156 -6.84 16.95 7.38
N LEU A 157 -6.76 15.80 6.70
CA LEU A 157 -6.30 15.72 5.32
C LEU A 157 -7.45 16.09 4.38
N VAL A 158 -7.21 17.06 3.50
CA VAL A 158 -8.14 17.46 2.44
C VAL A 158 -7.49 17.14 1.11
N MET A 159 -8.18 16.33 0.31
CA MET A 159 -7.80 16.06 -1.07
C MET A 159 -8.52 17.05 -1.97
N VAL A 160 -7.77 17.76 -2.78
CA VAL A 160 -8.28 18.75 -3.73
C VAL A 160 -7.96 18.27 -5.12
N ASP A 161 -8.98 18.13 -5.96
CA ASP A 161 -8.79 17.79 -7.36
C ASP A 161 -9.17 18.98 -8.23
N ARG A 162 -8.19 19.52 -8.97
CA ARG A 162 -8.40 20.65 -9.87
C ARG A 162 -8.44 20.17 -11.32
N VAL A 163 -9.64 20.12 -11.87
CA VAL A 163 -9.90 19.80 -13.28
C VAL A 163 -10.05 21.10 -14.10
N ARG A 164 -9.76 21.04 -15.40
CA ARG A 164 -9.91 22.17 -16.33
C ARG A 164 -11.34 22.34 -16.82
#